data_AF-A0A813F726-F1
#
_entry.id   AF-A0A813F726-F1
#
_cell.length_a   1.000
_cell.length_b   1.000
_cell.length_c   1.000
_cell.angle_alpha   90.00
_cell.angle_beta   90.00
_cell.angle_gamma   90.00
#
_symmetry.space_group_name_H-M   'P 1'
#
loop_
_entity.id
_entity.type
_entity.pdbx_description
1 polymer ?
#
loop_
_entity_poly.entity_id
_entity_poly.type
_entity_poly.pdbx_seq_one_letter_code
_entity_poly.pdbx_strand_id
1 'polypeptide(L)'
;MGAMVGTSMILAAVVTATASQLSAHTSVAEHGAGFSLPSRTPLFDYDCVSQGRRRRPPIVDWVELYEEVQTAVSDALEGGPLPRPPRRSGRLLLIHLEQALKECPLGMMTLAVIHYFLAKDDDEQAEVLLLSAGVIEGVARHFPLHVVGTSRWPVFEALHLFAGYPEGTDHATRCDGIEDGVINWSEARVVAQAWSRSFPLGDFQADSSVAKKLVEAMDYGTMDAERSRLECPMGLLFFVSLRAMVTAVRFTSEFTGNSQMLDSIVREFGLLPASYSGWPIGQILMKLSDINKGKKYVVRNYKYVRRFADLDLRLEELSPLVQPPLTGGAATVSWRSKGARSAVAMGRLSQWAFQRVVRRKAAGTRPILHQALSAMLDATGSRGCEDGGTGCCFGSQQVAGGLRQKRRRPPLARRHVALTLLYGSSWSVLLGRTVRHLGRLGFSWPLLVVSIGNDAYQACRRLARASNSIDMPKVTCWRPDTQSQVHRFTIIHILLHLGVDVFYFDMDTFFFRNPLPEILGKAGREGLDTIWSTHGDGDCVNIGVFYIRSTWRTTIWFSQFLDWYHDHQYEIDQRGLDVLLGSPRRIPEGQLDISFPPTQLQKVKVGVLDDFNK
;
A
#
# COMPACT_ATOMS: atom_id res chain seq x y z
N MET A 1 20.11 -2.31 28.08
CA MET A 1 19.28 -2.26 26.85
C MET A 1 19.75 -1.18 25.85
N GLY A 2 21.05 -0.91 25.73
CA GLY A 2 21.57 0.25 24.97
C GLY A 2 22.62 -0.03 23.89
N ALA A 3 22.73 -1.25 23.36
CA ALA A 3 23.82 -1.62 22.44
C ALA A 3 23.39 -2.10 21.04
N MET A 4 22.12 -1.97 20.63
CA MET A 4 21.62 -2.50 19.34
C MET A 4 21.10 -1.43 18.36
N VAL A 5 21.39 -0.14 18.57
CA VAL A 5 20.95 0.97 17.70
C VAL A 5 21.99 1.34 16.63
N GLY A 6 23.23 0.84 16.72
CA GLY A 6 24.37 1.37 15.95
C GLY A 6 24.50 0.93 14.48
N THR A 7 24.06 -0.28 14.10
CA THR A 7 24.59 -0.91 12.86
C THR A 7 23.80 -0.62 11.59
N SER A 8 22.47 -0.49 11.64
CA SER A 8 21.70 0.05 10.49
C SER A 8 22.07 1.50 10.19
N MET A 9 22.63 2.24 11.15
CA MET A 9 23.11 3.60 10.96
C MET A 9 24.44 3.70 10.22
N ILE A 10 25.29 2.66 10.19
CA ILE A 10 26.63 2.76 9.57
C ILE A 10 26.55 2.72 8.04
N LEU A 11 25.75 1.81 7.46
CA LEU A 11 25.41 1.87 6.02
C LEU A 11 24.55 3.11 5.70
N ALA A 12 23.84 3.65 6.70
CA ALA A 12 23.00 4.84 6.54
C ALA A 12 23.80 6.15 6.48
N ALA A 13 24.77 6.31 7.37
CA ALA A 13 25.59 7.50 7.53
C ALA A 13 26.61 7.68 6.40
N VAL A 14 27.12 6.59 5.83
CA VAL A 14 28.08 6.66 4.70
C VAL A 14 27.39 7.14 3.41
N VAL A 15 26.15 6.74 3.17
CA VAL A 15 25.39 7.09 1.94
C VAL A 15 24.79 8.51 1.98
N THR A 16 24.69 9.16 3.15
CA THR A 16 24.05 10.49 3.24
C THR A 16 24.94 11.64 2.79
N ALA A 17 26.24 11.42 2.57
CA ALA A 17 27.20 12.48 2.25
C ALA A 17 27.30 12.82 0.74
N THR A 18 26.68 12.04 -0.16
CA THR A 18 26.99 12.07 -1.60
C THR A 18 25.80 12.36 -2.53
N ALA A 19 24.56 12.47 -2.03
CA ALA A 19 23.34 12.46 -2.86
C ALA A 19 22.76 13.85 -3.22
N SER A 20 23.55 14.78 -3.74
CA SER A 20 23.06 16.09 -4.21
C SER A 20 23.63 16.50 -5.57
N GLN A 21 23.28 15.78 -6.64
CA GLN A 21 23.34 16.25 -8.04
C GLN A 21 22.77 15.18 -8.98
N LEU A 22 21.77 15.56 -9.80
CA LEU A 22 21.41 15.05 -11.15
C LEU A 22 19.90 14.84 -11.37
N SER A 23 19.36 15.55 -12.36
CA SER A 23 18.15 15.20 -13.09
C SER A 23 18.20 15.90 -14.47
N ALA A 24 18.23 15.12 -15.56
CA ALA A 24 17.58 15.47 -16.83
C ALA A 24 17.73 14.36 -17.90
N HIS A 25 16.58 14.01 -18.49
CA HIS A 25 16.31 13.47 -19.85
C HIS A 25 16.78 12.06 -20.26
N THR A 26 15.82 11.25 -20.74
CA THR A 26 15.71 10.84 -22.16
C THR A 26 14.45 9.99 -22.42
N SER A 27 13.95 10.03 -23.66
CA SER A 27 12.84 9.22 -24.18
C SER A 27 13.21 8.65 -25.54
N VAL A 28 13.03 7.34 -25.75
CA VAL A 28 13.09 6.67 -27.07
C VAL A 28 12.01 5.60 -27.13
N ALA A 29 11.37 5.45 -28.29
CA ALA A 29 10.31 4.50 -28.59
C ALA A 29 10.80 3.45 -29.60
N GLU A 30 10.43 2.18 -29.42
CA GLU A 30 10.65 1.12 -30.41
C GLU A 30 9.44 0.18 -30.56
N HIS A 31 9.32 -0.36 -31.78
CA HIS A 31 8.26 -1.24 -32.26
C HIS A 31 8.66 -2.72 -32.14
N GLY A 32 7.84 -3.50 -31.43
CA GLY A 32 7.84 -4.97 -31.47
C GLY A 32 6.40 -5.48 -31.56
N ALA A 33 6.18 -6.65 -32.19
CA ALA A 33 4.87 -7.25 -32.42
C ALA A 33 4.03 -7.27 -31.12
N GLY A 34 3.08 -6.34 -31.06
CA GLY A 34 2.54 -5.85 -29.79
C GLY A 34 1.54 -6.81 -29.17
N PHE A 35 1.90 -7.38 -28.02
CA PHE A 35 0.91 -7.63 -26.99
C PHE A 35 0.27 -6.27 -26.67
N SER A 36 -0.99 -6.06 -27.07
CA SER A 36 -1.68 -4.82 -26.74
C SER A 36 -1.75 -4.70 -25.23
N LEU A 37 -1.24 -3.59 -24.70
CA LEU A 37 -1.29 -3.27 -23.27
C LEU A 37 -2.68 -3.61 -22.74
N PRO A 38 -2.83 -4.49 -21.73
CA PRO A 38 -4.10 -4.57 -21.03
C PRO A 38 -4.39 -3.15 -20.54
N SER A 39 -5.55 -2.61 -20.92
CA SER A 39 -6.01 -1.31 -20.46
C SER A 39 -5.84 -1.27 -18.95
N ARG A 40 -4.94 -0.38 -18.45
CA ARG A 40 -4.48 -0.29 -17.04
C ARG A 40 -5.44 -1.04 -16.11
N THR A 41 -5.08 -2.29 -15.81
CA THR A 41 -5.95 -3.17 -15.04
C THR A 41 -6.21 -2.45 -13.71
N PRO A 42 -7.48 -2.23 -13.30
CA PRO A 42 -7.76 -1.62 -12.02
C PRO A 42 -7.13 -2.50 -10.94
N LEU A 43 -6.31 -1.88 -10.07
CA LEU A 43 -5.57 -2.46 -8.94
C LEU A 43 -5.45 -4.00 -8.93
N PHE A 44 -4.24 -4.49 -9.23
CA PHE A 44 -3.68 -5.77 -8.73
C PHE A 44 -4.26 -7.11 -9.23
N ASP A 45 -4.98 -7.19 -10.35
CA ASP A 45 -5.30 -8.52 -10.94
C ASP A 45 -4.08 -9.24 -11.56
N TYR A 46 -2.88 -8.68 -11.43
CA TYR A 46 -1.62 -9.35 -11.83
C TYR A 46 -1.29 -10.56 -10.95
N ASP A 47 -1.88 -10.62 -9.75
CA ASP A 47 -1.82 -11.77 -8.84
C ASP A 47 -2.95 -12.78 -9.08
N CYS A 48 -3.85 -12.47 -10.02
CA CYS A 48 -4.82 -13.41 -10.59
C CYS A 48 -5.89 -13.87 -9.60
N VAL A 49 -6.01 -13.17 -8.48
CA VAL A 49 -6.98 -13.45 -7.40
C VAL A 49 -8.42 -13.23 -7.89
N SER A 50 -8.64 -12.27 -8.80
CA SER A 50 -9.98 -11.90 -9.22
C SER A 50 -10.52 -12.71 -10.41
N GLN A 51 -9.71 -13.63 -10.97
CA GLN A 51 -10.07 -14.41 -12.16
C GLN A 51 -11.32 -15.27 -11.96
N GLY A 52 -11.59 -15.75 -10.73
CA GLY A 52 -12.81 -16.50 -10.40
C GLY A 52 -14.14 -15.75 -10.60
N ARG A 53 -14.11 -14.45 -10.89
CA ARG A 53 -15.31 -13.61 -11.11
C ARG A 53 -15.56 -13.24 -12.57
N ARG A 54 -14.71 -13.68 -13.50
CA ARG A 54 -14.92 -13.42 -14.93
C ARG A 54 -16.07 -14.28 -15.48
N ARG A 55 -16.70 -13.82 -16.57
CA ARG A 55 -17.80 -14.56 -17.23
C ARG A 55 -17.35 -15.91 -17.78
N ARG A 56 -16.07 -16.05 -18.11
CA ARG A 56 -15.46 -17.33 -18.48
C ARG A 56 -14.72 -17.86 -17.26
N PRO A 57 -14.84 -19.17 -16.96
CA PRO A 57 -14.05 -19.77 -15.90
C PRO A 57 -12.56 -19.61 -16.21
N PRO A 58 -11.71 -19.38 -15.18
CA PRO A 58 -10.27 -19.32 -15.39
C PRO A 58 -9.75 -20.67 -15.90
N ILE A 59 -8.65 -20.64 -16.63
CA ILE A 59 -8.09 -21.86 -17.22
C ILE A 59 -7.53 -22.83 -16.18
N VAL A 60 -7.17 -22.30 -15.01
CA VAL A 60 -6.71 -23.03 -13.84
C VAL A 60 -7.14 -22.26 -12.58
N ASP A 61 -7.22 -22.94 -11.44
CA ASP A 61 -7.29 -22.26 -10.16
C ASP A 61 -5.91 -21.63 -9.85
N TRP A 62 -5.80 -20.33 -10.14
CA TRP A 62 -4.58 -19.56 -9.91
C TRP A 62 -4.22 -19.41 -8.42
N VAL A 63 -5.17 -19.62 -7.49
CA VAL A 63 -4.89 -19.60 -6.05
C VAL A 63 -4.26 -20.91 -5.61
N GLU A 64 -4.86 -22.04 -6.00
CA GLU A 64 -4.29 -23.38 -5.75
C GLU A 64 -2.87 -23.49 -6.33
N LEU A 65 -2.69 -23.06 -7.58
CA LEU A 65 -1.39 -23.10 -8.26
C LEU A 65 -0.35 -22.19 -7.59
N TYR A 66 -0.76 -21.03 -7.09
CA TYR A 66 0.12 -20.15 -6.33
C TYR A 66 0.59 -20.79 -5.03
N GLU A 67 -0.31 -21.43 -4.27
CA GLU A 67 0.03 -22.09 -3.01
C GLU A 67 1.02 -23.25 -3.23
N GLU A 68 0.84 -24.05 -4.29
CA GLU A 68 1.75 -25.11 -4.69
C GLU A 68 3.16 -24.56 -5.00
N VAL A 69 3.24 -23.51 -5.84
CA VAL A 69 4.53 -22.89 -6.23
C VAL A 69 5.21 -22.21 -5.04
N GLN A 70 4.45 -21.46 -4.23
CA GLN A 70 5.00 -20.76 -3.07
C GLN A 70 5.55 -21.72 -2.02
N THR A 71 4.88 -22.85 -1.80
CA THR A 71 5.37 -23.92 -0.91
C THR A 71 6.67 -24.51 -1.46
N ALA A 72 6.66 -24.95 -2.73
CA ALA A 72 7.83 -25.58 -3.35
C ALA A 72 9.07 -24.66 -3.41
N VAL A 73 8.89 -23.37 -3.72
CA VAL A 73 9.98 -22.39 -3.74
C VAL A 73 10.48 -22.11 -2.32
N SER A 74 9.59 -22.04 -1.32
CA SER A 74 9.99 -21.84 0.07
C SER A 74 10.81 -23.02 0.59
N ASP A 75 10.35 -24.25 0.35
CA ASP A 75 11.04 -25.47 0.77
C ASP A 75 12.43 -25.56 0.15
N ALA A 76 12.57 -25.22 -1.14
CA ALA A 76 13.85 -25.19 -1.83
C ALA A 76 14.82 -24.13 -1.25
N LEU A 77 14.30 -22.95 -0.88
CA LEU A 77 15.12 -21.89 -0.25
C LEU A 77 15.60 -22.28 1.14
N GLU A 78 14.91 -23.20 1.81
CA GLU A 78 15.28 -23.77 3.12
C GLU A 78 16.22 -24.98 2.99
N GLY A 79 16.72 -25.27 1.79
CA GLY A 79 17.64 -26.39 1.52
C GLY A 79 16.94 -27.68 1.09
N GLY A 80 15.64 -27.63 0.82
CA GLY A 80 14.88 -28.71 0.20
C GLY A 80 15.28 -28.95 -1.27
N PRO A 81 14.67 -29.95 -1.92
CA PRO A 81 14.90 -30.21 -3.34
C PRO A 81 14.42 -29.04 -4.20
N LEU A 82 14.99 -28.91 -5.40
CA LEU A 82 14.52 -27.92 -6.37
C LEU A 82 13.03 -28.11 -6.68
N PRO A 83 12.28 -27.00 -6.83
CA PRO A 83 10.85 -27.07 -7.03
C PRO A 83 10.56 -27.77 -8.35
N ARG A 84 9.79 -28.86 -8.33
CA ARG A 84 9.27 -29.45 -9.57
C ARG A 84 8.18 -28.54 -10.13
N PRO A 85 8.02 -28.44 -11.46
CA PRO A 85 6.93 -27.66 -12.01
C PRO A 85 5.60 -28.30 -11.60
N PRO A 86 4.60 -27.50 -11.21
CA PRO A 86 3.26 -28.01 -10.95
C PRO A 86 2.75 -28.85 -12.11
N ARG A 87 2.05 -29.96 -11.84
CA ARG A 87 1.66 -30.96 -12.87
C ARG A 87 0.96 -30.38 -14.09
N ARG A 88 0.27 -29.25 -13.93
CA ARG A 88 -0.51 -28.58 -14.99
C ARG A 88 0.23 -27.45 -15.70
N SER A 89 1.36 -26.99 -15.14
CA SER A 89 2.06 -25.78 -15.59
C SER A 89 2.67 -25.92 -16.99
N GLY A 90 3.20 -27.09 -17.37
CA GLY A 90 3.74 -27.32 -18.72
C GLY A 90 2.67 -27.16 -19.82
N ARG A 91 1.43 -27.63 -19.57
CA ARG A 91 0.32 -27.42 -20.51
C ARG A 91 -0.09 -25.96 -20.64
N LEU A 92 0.03 -25.17 -19.57
CA LEU A 92 -0.22 -23.74 -19.63
C LEU A 92 0.78 -23.04 -20.55
N LEU A 93 2.06 -23.41 -20.49
CA LEU A 93 3.10 -22.85 -21.35
C LEU A 93 2.99 -23.32 -22.82
N LEU A 94 2.68 -24.59 -23.06
CA LEU A 94 2.68 -25.17 -24.41
C LEU A 94 1.37 -24.96 -25.17
N ILE A 95 0.22 -25.09 -24.50
CA ILE A 95 -1.09 -25.16 -25.17
C ILE A 95 -1.90 -23.89 -24.96
N HIS A 96 -1.75 -23.25 -23.80
CA HIS A 96 -2.67 -22.20 -23.37
C HIS A 96 -1.99 -20.87 -23.05
N LEU A 97 -0.80 -20.65 -23.62
CA LEU A 97 0.07 -19.54 -23.24
C LEU A 97 -0.64 -18.17 -23.34
N GLU A 98 -1.31 -17.90 -24.46
CA GLU A 98 -1.96 -16.62 -24.69
C GLU A 98 -3.07 -16.34 -23.66
N GLN A 99 -3.91 -17.33 -23.38
CA GLN A 99 -4.98 -17.19 -22.38
C GLN A 99 -4.40 -17.06 -20.97
N ALA A 100 -3.40 -17.88 -20.64
CA ALA A 100 -2.76 -17.87 -19.33
C ALA A 100 -2.03 -16.54 -19.08
N LEU A 101 -1.39 -15.93 -20.07
CA LEU A 101 -0.79 -14.59 -19.97
C LEU A 101 -1.83 -13.48 -19.78
N LYS A 102 -3.02 -13.61 -20.37
CA LYS A 102 -4.14 -12.66 -20.17
C LYS A 102 -4.80 -12.80 -18.81
N GLU A 103 -4.78 -13.99 -18.23
CA GLU A 103 -5.32 -14.25 -16.90
C GLU A 103 -4.30 -13.96 -15.79
N CYS A 104 -3.03 -14.31 -16.00
CA CYS A 104 -2.03 -14.32 -14.94
C CYS A 104 -0.58 -14.17 -15.42
N PRO A 105 -0.16 -12.98 -15.90
CA PRO A 105 1.16 -12.79 -16.49
C PRO A 105 2.31 -13.05 -15.49
N LEU A 106 2.20 -12.60 -14.23
CA LEU A 106 3.25 -12.80 -13.22
C LEU A 106 3.31 -14.24 -12.69
N GLY A 107 2.17 -14.94 -12.64
CA GLY A 107 2.14 -16.38 -12.38
C GLY A 107 2.83 -17.15 -13.49
N MET A 108 2.52 -16.82 -14.76
CA MET A 108 3.20 -17.43 -15.91
C MET A 108 4.69 -17.13 -15.94
N MET A 109 5.12 -15.92 -15.57
CA MET A 109 6.54 -15.58 -15.43
C MET A 109 7.24 -16.45 -14.38
N THR A 110 6.62 -16.65 -13.20
CA THR A 110 7.19 -17.52 -12.15
C THR A 110 7.34 -18.96 -12.63
N LEU A 111 6.30 -19.49 -13.29
CA LEU A 111 6.34 -20.83 -13.87
C LEU A 111 7.41 -20.94 -14.95
N ALA A 112 7.51 -19.94 -15.83
CA ALA A 112 8.53 -19.90 -16.88
C ALA A 112 9.95 -19.89 -16.30
N VAL A 113 10.20 -19.15 -15.21
CA VAL A 113 11.50 -19.22 -14.52
C VAL A 113 11.81 -20.64 -14.07
N ILE A 114 10.88 -21.31 -13.39
CA ILE A 114 11.06 -22.69 -12.91
C ILE A 114 11.28 -23.66 -14.09
N HIS A 115 10.46 -23.57 -15.14
CA HIS A 115 10.59 -24.42 -16.33
C HIS A 115 11.91 -24.20 -17.07
N TYR A 116 12.33 -22.95 -17.26
CA TYR A 116 13.59 -22.62 -17.92
C TYR A 116 14.78 -23.31 -17.25
N PHE A 117 14.91 -23.21 -15.93
CA PHE A 117 16.06 -23.76 -15.22
C PHE A 117 16.04 -25.27 -15.04
N LEU A 118 14.87 -25.92 -15.20
CA LEU A 118 14.78 -27.37 -15.19
C LEU A 118 14.95 -28.00 -16.57
N ALA A 119 14.59 -27.25 -17.63
CA ALA A 119 14.72 -27.69 -19.01
C ALA A 119 16.12 -27.47 -19.60
N LYS A 120 16.91 -26.54 -19.05
CA LYS A 120 18.19 -26.11 -19.65
C LYS A 120 19.24 -27.21 -19.81
N ASP A 121 19.18 -28.27 -19.00
CA ASP A 121 20.14 -29.38 -19.01
C ASP A 121 19.60 -30.59 -19.81
N ASP A 122 18.45 -30.42 -20.48
CA ASP A 122 17.75 -31.47 -21.25
C ASP A 122 17.48 -30.99 -22.68
N ASP A 123 18.28 -31.48 -23.64
CA ASP A 123 18.16 -31.13 -25.06
C ASP A 123 16.76 -31.44 -25.63
N GLU A 124 16.04 -32.42 -25.07
CA GLU A 124 14.67 -32.76 -25.48
C GLU A 124 13.67 -31.65 -25.12
N GLN A 125 14.05 -30.69 -24.28
CA GLN A 125 13.22 -29.59 -23.79
C GLN A 125 13.53 -28.22 -24.45
N ALA A 126 14.24 -28.21 -25.58
CA ALA A 126 14.62 -26.96 -26.28
C ALA A 126 13.42 -26.03 -26.58
N GLU A 127 12.25 -26.59 -26.91
CA GLU A 127 11.03 -25.81 -27.13
C GLU A 127 10.55 -25.12 -25.84
N VAL A 128 10.52 -25.86 -24.73
CA VAL A 128 10.13 -25.34 -23.40
C VAL A 128 11.09 -24.25 -22.95
N LEU A 129 12.38 -24.42 -23.21
CA LEU A 129 13.42 -23.42 -22.90
C LEU A 129 13.17 -22.10 -23.63
N LEU A 130 12.96 -22.15 -24.94
CA LEU A 130 12.72 -20.97 -25.78
C LEU A 130 11.42 -20.25 -25.40
N LEU A 131 10.33 -21.01 -25.19
CA LEU A 131 9.05 -20.46 -24.76
C LEU A 131 9.16 -19.81 -23.38
N SER A 132 9.83 -20.47 -22.43
CA SER A 132 10.01 -19.94 -21.08
C SER A 132 10.83 -18.66 -21.08
N ALA A 133 11.94 -18.62 -21.83
CA ALA A 133 12.74 -17.40 -22.00
C ALA A 133 11.90 -16.26 -22.61
N GLY A 134 11.13 -16.56 -23.66
CA GLY A 134 10.22 -15.59 -24.29
C GLY A 134 9.17 -15.03 -23.33
N VAL A 135 8.62 -15.87 -22.43
CA VAL A 135 7.68 -15.43 -21.39
C VAL A 135 8.36 -14.56 -20.33
N ILE A 136 9.54 -14.95 -19.85
CA ILE A 136 10.28 -14.21 -18.83
C ILE A 136 10.59 -12.79 -19.35
N GLU A 137 11.16 -12.69 -20.55
CA GLU A 137 11.54 -11.40 -21.13
C GLU A 137 10.31 -10.60 -21.58
N GLY A 138 9.32 -11.28 -22.17
CA GLY A 138 8.06 -10.66 -22.56
C GLY A 138 7.37 -10.02 -21.37
N VAL A 139 7.20 -10.74 -20.25
CA VAL A 139 6.54 -10.20 -19.06
C VAL A 139 7.43 -9.13 -18.40
N ALA A 140 8.74 -9.37 -18.20
CA ALA A 140 9.63 -8.41 -17.54
C ALA A 140 9.69 -7.04 -18.25
N ARG A 141 9.59 -6.99 -19.58
CA ARG A 141 9.57 -5.70 -20.32
C ARG A 141 8.31 -4.87 -20.08
N HIS A 142 7.18 -5.52 -19.78
CA HIS A 142 5.88 -4.86 -19.63
C HIS A 142 5.55 -4.53 -18.17
N PHE A 143 6.22 -5.18 -17.21
CA PHE A 143 5.97 -5.03 -15.79
C PHE A 143 7.16 -4.35 -15.11
N PRO A 144 6.96 -3.18 -14.46
CA PRO A 144 8.00 -2.60 -13.62
C PRO A 144 8.48 -3.61 -12.56
N LEU A 145 9.78 -3.71 -12.32
CA LEU A 145 10.36 -4.66 -11.38
C LEU A 145 9.83 -4.47 -9.96
N HIS A 146 9.51 -3.24 -9.56
CA HIS A 146 8.87 -3.01 -8.27
C HIS A 146 7.48 -3.65 -8.21
N VAL A 147 6.72 -3.68 -9.31
CA VAL A 147 5.43 -4.39 -9.41
C VAL A 147 5.65 -5.91 -9.30
N VAL A 148 6.67 -6.44 -9.96
CA VAL A 148 7.06 -7.85 -9.83
C VAL A 148 7.41 -8.19 -8.38
N GLY A 149 8.20 -7.33 -7.71
CA GLY A 149 8.56 -7.50 -6.29
C GLY A 149 7.38 -7.33 -5.33
N THR A 150 6.32 -6.64 -5.73
CA THR A 150 5.07 -6.55 -4.96
C THR A 150 4.12 -7.72 -5.19
N SER A 151 4.26 -8.46 -6.28
CA SER A 151 3.37 -9.57 -6.58
C SER A 151 3.45 -10.66 -5.53
N ARG A 152 2.32 -11.28 -5.16
CA ARG A 152 2.35 -12.46 -4.28
C ARG A 152 3.25 -13.56 -4.85
N TRP A 153 3.31 -13.69 -6.18
CA TRP A 153 4.09 -14.71 -6.86
C TRP A 153 5.59 -14.61 -6.53
N PRO A 154 6.26 -15.74 -6.26
CA PRO A 154 7.66 -15.76 -5.82
C PRO A 154 8.65 -15.65 -7.00
N VAL A 155 8.49 -14.66 -7.88
CA VAL A 155 9.33 -14.52 -9.09
C VAL A 155 10.80 -14.35 -8.74
N PHE A 156 11.12 -13.42 -7.83
CA PHE A 156 12.51 -13.12 -7.46
C PHE A 156 13.10 -14.19 -6.53
N GLU A 157 12.28 -14.76 -5.66
CA GLU A 157 12.62 -15.96 -4.89
C GLU A 157 13.01 -17.13 -5.82
N ALA A 158 12.24 -17.39 -6.88
CA ALA A 158 12.54 -18.42 -7.88
C ALA A 158 13.82 -18.09 -8.68
N LEU A 159 13.99 -16.85 -9.14
CA LEU A 159 15.24 -16.43 -9.81
C LEU A 159 16.47 -16.61 -8.91
N HIS A 160 16.33 -16.33 -7.61
CA HIS A 160 17.42 -16.50 -6.65
C HIS A 160 17.84 -17.96 -6.47
N LEU A 161 16.89 -18.91 -6.44
CA LEU A 161 17.19 -20.33 -6.33
C LEU A 161 18.17 -20.80 -7.41
N PHE A 162 18.06 -20.25 -8.60
CA PHE A 162 18.89 -20.62 -9.74
C PHE A 162 20.11 -19.73 -9.94
N ALA A 163 20.30 -18.71 -9.11
CA ALA A 163 21.40 -17.75 -9.25
C ALA A 163 22.79 -18.35 -8.97
N GLY A 164 22.83 -19.55 -8.38
CA GLY A 164 24.06 -20.28 -8.05
C GLY A 164 24.45 -21.35 -9.08
N TYR A 165 23.70 -21.53 -10.16
CA TYR A 165 24.03 -22.55 -11.17
C TYR A 165 25.23 -22.11 -12.04
N PRO A 166 26.43 -22.71 -11.88
CA PRO A 166 27.67 -22.05 -12.31
C PRO A 166 28.07 -22.19 -13.79
N GLU A 167 27.33 -22.94 -14.63
CA GLU A 167 27.91 -23.43 -15.88
C GLU A 167 27.46 -22.67 -17.13
N GLY A 168 28.43 -22.38 -18.00
CA GLY A 168 28.24 -21.69 -19.28
C GLY A 168 28.16 -20.16 -19.22
N THR A 169 28.41 -19.54 -18.07
CA THR A 169 28.27 -18.10 -17.90
C THR A 169 29.23 -17.35 -18.83
N ASP A 170 28.65 -16.64 -19.79
CA ASP A 170 29.37 -15.75 -20.69
C ASP A 170 30.20 -14.76 -19.90
N HIS A 171 31.51 -14.70 -20.18
CA HIS A 171 32.44 -13.75 -19.57
C HIS A 171 31.94 -12.30 -19.68
N ALA A 172 31.18 -11.98 -20.74
CA ALA A 172 30.57 -10.67 -20.91
C ALA A 172 29.60 -10.31 -19.77
N THR A 173 28.80 -11.27 -19.28
CA THR A 173 27.83 -10.99 -18.19
C THR A 173 28.47 -10.84 -16.81
N ARG A 174 29.68 -11.40 -16.64
CA ARG A 174 30.50 -11.25 -15.43
C ARG A 174 31.30 -9.95 -15.41
N CYS A 175 31.48 -9.34 -16.58
CA CYS A 175 32.28 -8.14 -16.78
C CYS A 175 33.75 -8.34 -16.43
N ASP A 176 34.25 -9.56 -16.61
CA ASP A 176 35.67 -9.87 -16.42
C ASP A 176 36.45 -9.33 -17.65
N GLY A 177 37.59 -8.66 -17.44
CA GLY A 177 38.44 -8.14 -18.51
C GLY A 177 38.31 -6.65 -18.86
N ILE A 178 37.54 -5.89 -18.07
CA ILE A 178 37.44 -4.43 -18.21
C ILE A 178 38.55 -3.78 -17.37
N GLU A 179 39.66 -3.40 -18.01
CA GLU A 179 40.86 -2.88 -17.32
C GLU A 179 40.76 -1.39 -16.96
N ASP A 180 40.07 -0.58 -17.77
CA ASP A 180 39.90 0.88 -17.59
C ASP A 180 38.42 1.25 -17.31
N GLY A 181 37.76 0.49 -16.45
CA GLY A 181 36.36 0.71 -16.09
C GLY A 181 36.13 1.93 -15.18
N VAL A 182 34.87 2.37 -15.06
CA VAL A 182 34.42 3.34 -14.02
C VAL A 182 34.81 2.85 -12.63
N ILE A 183 34.76 1.53 -12.44
CA ILE A 183 35.26 0.83 -11.27
C ILE A 183 35.93 -0.48 -11.70
N ASN A 184 36.68 -1.12 -10.79
CA ASN A 184 37.12 -2.50 -10.98
C ASN A 184 35.93 -3.46 -10.81
N TRP A 185 35.27 -3.82 -11.92
CA TRP A 185 34.08 -4.66 -11.93
C TRP A 185 34.30 -6.06 -11.34
N SER A 186 35.50 -6.63 -11.52
CA SER A 186 35.84 -7.94 -10.96
C SER A 186 35.95 -7.89 -9.44
N GLU A 187 36.66 -6.90 -8.89
CA GLU A 187 36.73 -6.68 -7.43
C GLU A 187 35.34 -6.38 -6.87
N ALA A 188 34.58 -5.51 -7.52
CA ALA A 188 33.21 -5.17 -7.12
C ALA A 188 32.29 -6.40 -7.06
N ARG A 189 32.38 -7.30 -8.04
CA ARG A 189 31.62 -8.57 -8.05
C ARG A 189 32.01 -9.47 -6.90
N VAL A 190 33.31 -9.59 -6.60
CA VAL A 190 33.80 -10.37 -5.45
C VAL A 190 33.27 -9.79 -4.13
N VAL A 191 33.31 -8.47 -3.97
CA VAL A 191 32.75 -7.77 -2.79
C VAL A 191 31.24 -7.99 -2.70
N ALA A 192 30.51 -7.91 -3.82
CA ALA A 192 29.08 -8.16 -3.87
C ALA A 192 28.74 -9.61 -3.46
N GLN A 193 29.49 -10.60 -3.94
CA GLN A 193 29.33 -12.01 -3.56
C GLN A 193 29.66 -12.24 -2.08
N ALA A 194 30.73 -11.62 -1.56
CA ALA A 194 31.08 -11.70 -0.14
C ALA A 194 29.99 -11.08 0.75
N TRP A 195 29.46 -9.92 0.34
CA TRP A 195 28.32 -9.29 0.98
C TRP A 195 27.11 -10.22 0.99
N SER A 196 26.78 -10.82 -0.16
CA SER A 196 25.60 -11.67 -0.31
C SER A 196 25.66 -12.92 0.57
N ARG A 197 26.86 -13.53 0.72
CA ARG A 197 27.11 -14.67 1.63
C ARG A 197 27.06 -14.27 3.11
N SER A 198 27.53 -13.06 3.43
CA SER A 198 27.54 -12.53 4.80
C SER A 198 26.16 -12.05 5.26
N PHE A 199 25.17 -12.06 4.37
CA PHE A 199 23.82 -11.55 4.61
C PHE A 199 22.73 -12.64 4.66
N PRO A 200 22.89 -13.77 5.40
CA PRO A 200 21.80 -14.71 5.56
C PRO A 200 20.73 -14.12 6.50
N LEU A 201 19.55 -13.91 5.92
CA LEU A 201 18.21 -13.96 6.53
C LEU A 201 17.91 -13.26 7.88
N GLY A 202 18.70 -12.30 8.39
CA GLY A 202 18.20 -11.49 9.51
C GLY A 202 19.17 -10.57 10.24
N ASP A 203 20.48 -10.79 10.14
CA ASP A 203 21.46 -9.96 10.84
C ASP A 203 22.14 -8.96 9.89
N PHE A 204 21.92 -7.67 10.12
CA PHE A 204 22.57 -6.56 9.41
C PHE A 204 24.03 -6.34 9.84
N GLN A 205 24.66 -7.29 10.55
CA GLN A 205 26.07 -7.21 10.92
C GLN A 205 26.95 -7.71 9.77
N ALA A 206 26.77 -7.13 8.58
CA ALA A 206 27.78 -7.29 7.54
C ALA A 206 29.10 -6.71 8.06
N ASP A 207 30.21 -7.35 7.71
CA ASP A 207 31.54 -6.79 7.95
C ASP A 207 31.56 -5.35 7.42
N SER A 208 31.80 -4.40 8.33
CA SER A 208 31.81 -2.97 8.03
C SER A 208 32.74 -2.61 6.87
N SER A 209 33.80 -3.40 6.65
CA SER A 209 34.73 -3.21 5.54
C SER A 209 34.13 -3.60 4.19
N VAL A 210 33.45 -4.74 4.10
CA VAL A 210 32.74 -5.22 2.89
C VAL A 210 31.62 -4.25 2.53
N ALA A 211 30.84 -3.83 3.52
CA ALA A 211 29.78 -2.84 3.38
C ALA A 211 30.30 -1.51 2.81
N LYS A 212 31.39 -0.98 3.36
CA LYS A 212 31.98 0.28 2.91
C LYS A 212 32.44 0.20 1.45
N LYS A 213 33.20 -0.85 1.08
CA LYS A 213 33.64 -1.07 -0.30
C LYS A 213 32.47 -1.18 -1.27
N LEU A 214 31.41 -1.87 -0.87
CA LEU A 214 30.23 -2.04 -1.70
C LEU A 214 29.51 -0.71 -1.95
N VAL A 215 29.39 0.14 -0.91
CA VAL A 215 28.80 1.48 -1.05
C VAL A 215 29.64 2.37 -1.95
N GLU A 216 30.96 2.38 -1.78
CA GLU A 216 31.87 3.13 -2.66
C GLU A 216 31.71 2.68 -4.13
N ALA A 217 31.73 1.38 -4.39
CA ALA A 217 31.55 0.84 -5.73
C ALA A 217 30.16 1.18 -6.32
N MET A 218 29.11 1.12 -5.51
CA MET A 218 27.74 1.49 -5.90
C MET A 218 27.63 2.98 -6.24
N ASP A 219 28.23 3.86 -5.44
CA ASP A 219 28.19 5.31 -5.67
C ASP A 219 28.90 5.67 -6.98
N TYR A 220 30.12 5.17 -7.22
CA TYR A 220 30.83 5.41 -8.47
C TYR A 220 30.10 4.80 -9.69
N GLY A 221 29.65 3.55 -9.59
CA GLY A 221 28.95 2.87 -10.68
C GLY A 221 27.61 3.50 -11.04
N THR A 222 26.91 4.12 -10.08
CA THR A 222 25.64 4.82 -10.35
C THR A 222 25.79 6.29 -10.72
N MET A 223 26.91 6.93 -10.36
CA MET A 223 27.21 8.31 -10.75
C MET A 223 27.46 8.46 -12.26
N ASP A 224 28.17 7.50 -12.86
CA ASP A 224 28.34 7.40 -14.33
C ASP A 224 27.58 6.19 -14.87
N ALA A 225 26.25 6.23 -14.73
CA ALA A 225 25.37 5.12 -15.08
C ALA A 225 25.40 4.78 -16.57
N GLU A 226 25.60 5.75 -17.45
CA GLU A 226 25.65 5.51 -18.90
C GLU A 226 26.93 4.74 -19.29
N ARG A 227 28.10 5.16 -18.79
CA ARG A 227 29.34 4.40 -19.03
C ARG A 227 29.31 3.04 -18.35
N SER A 228 28.81 2.97 -17.11
CA SER A 228 28.67 1.71 -16.39
C SER A 228 27.71 0.73 -17.07
N ARG A 229 26.68 1.24 -17.76
CA ARG A 229 25.74 0.43 -18.56
C ARG A 229 26.45 -0.23 -19.75
N LEU A 230 27.35 0.50 -20.41
CA LEU A 230 28.14 0.00 -21.54
C LEU A 230 29.22 -0.99 -21.08
N GLU A 231 29.86 -0.73 -19.94
CA GLU A 231 30.92 -1.57 -19.40
C GLU A 231 30.35 -2.86 -18.79
N CYS A 232 29.41 -2.74 -17.85
CA CYS A 232 28.92 -3.87 -17.08
C CYS A 232 27.43 -3.74 -16.74
N PRO A 233 26.53 -4.07 -17.67
CA PRO A 233 25.09 -3.90 -17.45
C PRO A 233 24.56 -4.72 -16.26
N MET A 234 25.10 -5.92 -16.01
CA MET A 234 24.71 -6.74 -14.85
C MET A 234 25.24 -6.20 -13.52
N GLY A 235 26.46 -5.64 -13.50
CA GLY A 235 27.00 -4.97 -12.32
C GLY A 235 26.21 -3.70 -11.99
N LEU A 236 25.87 -2.90 -13.01
CA LEU A 236 24.97 -1.76 -12.83
C LEU A 236 23.58 -2.21 -12.36
N LEU A 237 22.99 -3.26 -12.95
CA LEU A 237 21.71 -3.81 -12.50
C LEU A 237 21.74 -4.19 -11.01
N PHE A 238 22.83 -4.83 -10.57
CA PHE A 238 23.06 -5.15 -9.17
C PHE A 238 23.10 -3.90 -8.28
N PHE A 239 23.89 -2.88 -8.65
CA PHE A 239 24.03 -1.67 -7.85
C PHE A 239 22.76 -0.83 -7.77
N VAL A 240 22.06 -0.66 -8.89
CA VAL A 240 20.77 0.04 -8.91
C VAL A 240 19.74 -0.75 -8.10
N SER A 241 19.79 -2.09 -8.11
CA SER A 241 18.90 -2.93 -7.29
C SER A 241 19.19 -2.75 -5.81
N LEU A 242 20.48 -2.71 -5.44
CA LEU A 242 20.92 -2.45 -4.07
C LEU A 242 20.48 -1.06 -3.60
N ARG A 243 20.65 -0.04 -4.43
CA ARG A 243 20.24 1.34 -4.14
C ARG A 243 18.72 1.46 -4.02
N ALA A 244 17.95 0.82 -4.91
CA ALA A 244 16.50 0.72 -4.81
C ALA A 244 16.07 0.04 -3.49
N MET A 245 16.72 -1.06 -3.11
CA MET A 245 16.46 -1.72 -1.83
C MET A 245 16.74 -0.81 -0.63
N VAL A 246 17.88 -0.11 -0.62
CA VAL A 246 18.26 0.81 0.48
C VAL A 246 17.29 1.99 0.57
N THR A 247 16.93 2.59 -0.56
CA THR A 247 15.98 3.72 -0.62
C THR A 247 14.56 3.31 -0.25
N ALA A 248 14.13 2.09 -0.62
CA ALA A 248 12.87 1.51 -0.19
C ALA A 248 12.80 1.34 1.35
N VAL A 249 13.87 0.82 1.96
CA VAL A 249 13.97 0.68 3.43
C VAL A 249 13.92 2.04 4.15
N ARG A 250 14.43 3.09 3.51
CA ARG A 250 14.45 4.46 4.07
C ARG A 250 13.23 5.31 3.74
N PHE A 251 12.35 4.84 2.86
CA PHE A 251 11.19 5.62 2.38
C PHE A 251 11.57 6.98 1.74
N THR A 252 12.67 7.02 0.98
CA THR A 252 13.19 8.24 0.32
C THR A 252 12.58 8.46 -1.06
N SER A 253 12.53 9.71 -1.55
CA SER A 253 12.06 10.04 -2.92
C SER A 253 12.91 9.41 -4.04
N GLU A 254 14.15 9.01 -3.74
CA GLU A 254 15.08 8.41 -4.71
C GLU A 254 14.63 7.04 -5.24
N PHE A 255 13.67 6.37 -4.61
CA PHE A 255 13.26 5.03 -5.04
C PHE A 255 12.76 5.02 -6.49
N THR A 256 11.99 6.03 -6.92
CA THR A 256 11.47 6.11 -8.29
C THR A 256 12.57 6.16 -9.34
N GLY A 257 13.57 7.01 -9.13
CA GLY A 257 14.69 7.14 -10.08
C GLY A 257 15.44 5.82 -10.23
N ASN A 258 15.71 5.15 -9.10
CA ASN A 258 16.35 3.83 -9.12
C ASN A 258 15.45 2.76 -9.76
N SER A 259 14.15 2.73 -9.48
CA SER A 259 13.22 1.78 -10.11
C SER A 259 13.11 1.99 -11.61
N GLN A 260 13.08 3.24 -12.09
CA GLN A 260 13.03 3.52 -13.52
C GLN A 260 14.31 3.07 -14.23
N MET A 261 15.47 3.28 -13.59
CA MET A 261 16.75 2.80 -14.10
C MET A 261 16.82 1.27 -14.13
N LEU A 262 16.32 0.58 -13.10
CA LEU A 262 16.16 -0.88 -13.09
C LEU A 262 15.32 -1.37 -14.26
N ASP A 263 14.13 -0.77 -14.43
CA ASP A 263 13.20 -1.13 -15.50
C ASP A 263 13.83 -0.90 -16.88
N SER A 264 14.64 0.15 -17.03
CA SER A 264 15.38 0.43 -18.27
C SER A 264 16.41 -0.65 -18.57
N ILE A 265 17.25 -1.00 -17.58
CA ILE A 265 18.31 -2.01 -17.76
C ILE A 265 17.68 -3.38 -18.06
N VAL A 266 16.63 -3.77 -17.34
CA VAL A 266 15.94 -5.04 -17.61
C VAL A 266 15.25 -5.05 -18.98
N ARG A 267 14.72 -3.91 -19.45
CA ARG A 267 14.11 -3.86 -20.79
C ARG A 267 15.14 -4.08 -21.89
N GLU A 268 16.34 -3.54 -21.72
CA GLU A 268 17.43 -3.58 -22.69
C GLU A 268 18.18 -4.91 -22.67
N PHE A 269 18.63 -5.36 -21.50
CA PHE A 269 19.50 -6.53 -21.35
C PHE A 269 18.75 -7.81 -20.95
N GLY A 270 17.46 -7.67 -20.61
CA GLY A 270 16.63 -8.77 -20.14
C GLY A 270 16.82 -9.09 -18.65
N LEU A 271 15.89 -9.90 -18.11
CA LEU A 271 15.94 -10.32 -16.71
C LEU A 271 16.68 -11.64 -16.52
N LEU A 272 16.63 -12.53 -17.52
CA LEU A 272 17.21 -13.86 -17.41
C LEU A 272 18.73 -13.84 -17.17
N PRO A 273 19.53 -12.98 -17.84
CA PRO A 273 20.96 -12.88 -17.55
C PRO A 273 21.29 -12.55 -16.11
N ALA A 274 20.38 -11.88 -15.38
CA ALA A 274 20.59 -11.55 -13.98
C ALA A 274 20.78 -12.79 -13.09
N SER A 275 20.22 -13.93 -13.47
CA SER A 275 20.35 -15.19 -12.74
C SER A 275 21.73 -15.84 -12.90
N TYR A 276 22.35 -15.78 -14.09
CA TYR A 276 23.62 -16.48 -14.35
C TYR A 276 24.81 -15.54 -14.55
N SER A 277 24.64 -14.23 -14.37
CA SER A 277 25.72 -13.23 -14.46
C SER A 277 26.86 -13.40 -13.44
N GLY A 278 26.66 -14.23 -12.41
CA GLY A 278 27.57 -14.33 -11.26
C GLY A 278 27.48 -13.14 -10.28
N TRP A 279 26.70 -12.11 -10.60
CA TRP A 279 26.31 -11.06 -9.65
C TRP A 279 25.14 -11.55 -8.79
N PRO A 280 25.07 -11.21 -7.49
CA PRO A 280 23.98 -11.67 -6.61
C PRO A 280 22.67 -10.88 -6.80
N ILE A 281 22.26 -10.65 -8.06
CA ILE A 281 21.08 -9.85 -8.42
C ILE A 281 19.79 -10.52 -7.93
N GLY A 282 19.63 -11.83 -8.17
CA GLY A 282 18.46 -12.58 -7.70
C GLY A 282 18.27 -12.46 -6.18
N GLN A 283 19.37 -12.47 -5.42
CA GLN A 283 19.33 -12.29 -3.96
C GLN A 283 18.85 -10.89 -3.58
N ILE A 284 19.35 -9.83 -4.23
CA ILE A 284 18.90 -8.47 -3.95
C ILE A 284 17.44 -8.26 -4.36
N LEU A 285 17.04 -8.71 -5.54
CA LEU A 285 15.65 -8.62 -6.00
C LEU A 285 14.72 -9.37 -5.06
N MET A 286 15.13 -10.55 -4.55
CA MET A 286 14.40 -11.27 -3.51
C MET A 286 14.29 -10.45 -2.22
N LYS A 287 15.34 -9.74 -1.79
CA LYS A 287 15.26 -8.86 -0.61
C LYS A 287 14.34 -7.66 -0.84
N LEU A 288 14.38 -7.06 -2.04
CA LEU A 288 13.45 -6.02 -2.44
C LEU A 288 12.00 -6.54 -2.41
N SER A 289 11.78 -7.76 -2.92
CA SER A 289 10.51 -8.52 -2.80
C SER A 289 10.08 -8.64 -1.34
N ASP A 290 10.99 -9.09 -0.45
CA ASP A 290 10.72 -9.28 0.98
C ASP A 290 10.37 -7.97 1.69
N ILE A 291 10.98 -6.84 1.31
CA ILE A 291 10.65 -5.49 1.80
C ILE A 291 9.24 -5.12 1.37
N ASN A 292 8.95 -5.30 0.08
CA ASN A 292 7.68 -4.91 -0.54
C ASN A 292 6.50 -5.73 -0.01
N LYS A 293 6.71 -7.04 0.20
CA LYS A 293 5.75 -7.95 0.82
C LYS A 293 5.74 -7.86 2.35
N GLY A 294 6.75 -7.20 2.91
CA GLY A 294 7.10 -7.17 4.31
C GLY A 294 7.04 -8.53 5.01
N LYS A 295 7.67 -9.55 4.40
CA LYS A 295 7.80 -10.90 4.97
C LYS A 295 8.76 -10.94 6.18
N LYS A 296 9.86 -10.15 6.13
CA LYS A 296 10.95 -10.22 7.13
C LYS A 296 11.08 -8.99 8.04
N TYR A 297 10.59 -7.83 7.64
CA TYR A 297 10.62 -6.60 8.46
C TYR A 297 9.54 -6.56 9.57
N VAL A 298 8.85 -7.68 9.76
CA VAL A 298 7.68 -7.88 10.63
C VAL A 298 7.97 -7.68 12.12
N VAL A 299 9.23 -7.79 12.56
CA VAL A 299 9.53 -7.86 14.01
C VAL A 299 9.53 -6.49 14.70
N ARG A 300 9.72 -5.35 13.98
CA ARG A 300 9.95 -4.06 14.66
C ARG A 300 9.07 -2.89 14.24
N ASN A 301 8.41 -2.89 13.08
CA ASN A 301 7.53 -1.79 12.67
C ASN A 301 6.43 -2.25 11.69
N TYR A 302 5.38 -2.88 12.21
CA TYR A 302 4.11 -3.13 11.49
C TYR A 302 3.46 -1.87 10.91
N LYS A 303 3.97 -0.68 11.26
CA LYS A 303 3.42 0.61 10.88
C LYS A 303 3.46 0.89 9.38
N TYR A 304 4.47 0.37 8.68
CA TYR A 304 4.76 0.75 7.28
C TYR A 304 4.73 -0.42 6.30
N VAL A 305 4.63 -1.65 6.81
CA VAL A 305 4.54 -2.85 5.99
C VAL A 305 3.09 -3.06 5.57
N ARG A 306 2.84 -3.00 4.27
CA ARG A 306 1.52 -3.25 3.68
C ARG A 306 1.49 -4.70 3.22
N ARG A 307 0.65 -5.53 3.85
CA ARG A 307 0.27 -6.79 3.21
C ARG A 307 -0.71 -6.43 2.10
N PHE A 308 -0.46 -6.92 0.90
CA PHE A 308 -1.29 -6.66 -0.26
C PHE A 308 -2.77 -6.91 0.06
N ALA A 309 -3.61 -5.93 -0.28
CA ALA A 309 -5.05 -5.95 -0.09
C ALA A 309 -5.45 -6.42 1.32
N ASP A 310 -5.34 -5.55 2.32
CA ASP A 310 -5.57 -5.93 3.71
C ASP A 310 -6.99 -6.45 4.02
N LEU A 311 -7.95 -6.23 3.11
CA LEU A 311 -9.27 -6.88 3.12
C LEU A 311 -9.51 -7.82 1.94
N ASP A 312 -8.52 -7.97 1.06
CA ASP A 312 -8.61 -8.59 -0.26
C ASP A 312 -9.74 -7.93 -1.10
N LEU A 313 -9.89 -6.61 -0.96
CA LEU A 313 -10.92 -5.82 -1.63
C LEU A 313 -10.24 -4.83 -2.57
N ARG A 314 -10.74 -4.74 -3.80
CA ARG A 314 -10.44 -3.59 -4.66
C ARG A 314 -11.05 -2.33 -4.06
N LEU A 315 -10.50 -1.16 -4.36
CA LEU A 315 -11.10 0.09 -3.90
C LEU A 315 -12.58 0.21 -4.33
N GLU A 316 -12.91 -0.31 -5.50
CA GLU A 316 -14.28 -0.29 -6.00
C GLU A 316 -15.24 -1.17 -5.20
N GLU A 317 -14.71 -2.15 -4.46
CA GLU A 317 -15.48 -3.00 -3.54
C GLU A 317 -15.66 -2.36 -2.17
N LEU A 318 -14.89 -1.30 -1.84
CA LEU A 318 -15.03 -0.56 -0.60
C LEU A 318 -16.22 0.42 -0.61
N SER A 319 -16.83 0.71 -1.76
CA SER A 319 -18.14 1.39 -1.78
C SER A 319 -19.27 0.37 -1.68
N PRO A 320 -20.01 0.30 -0.56
CA PRO A 320 -21.14 -0.62 -0.44
C PRO A 320 -22.34 -0.23 -1.32
N LEU A 321 -22.32 0.97 -1.92
CA LEU A 321 -23.47 1.54 -2.62
C LEU A 321 -23.49 1.22 -4.11
N VAL A 322 -22.31 1.09 -4.74
CA VAL A 322 -22.17 0.98 -6.18
C VAL A 322 -21.35 -0.26 -6.52
N GLN A 323 -21.92 -1.12 -7.36
CA GLN A 323 -21.19 -2.28 -7.86
C GLN A 323 -19.92 -1.83 -8.60
N PRO A 324 -18.78 -2.50 -8.37
CA PRO A 324 -17.55 -2.22 -9.11
C PRO A 324 -17.80 -2.28 -10.62
N PRO A 325 -17.17 -1.41 -11.42
CA PRO A 325 -17.20 -1.58 -12.86
C PRO A 325 -16.53 -2.91 -13.25
N LEU A 326 -17.03 -3.51 -14.34
CA LEU A 326 -16.45 -4.75 -14.89
C LEU A 326 -15.17 -4.48 -15.71
N THR A 327 -14.92 -3.23 -16.11
CA THR A 327 -13.80 -2.81 -16.96
C THR A 327 -13.11 -1.56 -16.40
N GLY A 328 -11.82 -1.37 -16.69
CA GLY A 328 -11.01 -0.28 -16.14
C GLY A 328 -11.23 1.10 -16.80
N GLY A 329 -10.61 2.13 -16.21
CA GLY A 329 -10.45 3.47 -16.79
C GLY A 329 -11.68 4.40 -16.62
N ALA A 330 -12.41 4.65 -17.72
CA ALA A 330 -13.56 5.56 -17.72
C ALA A 330 -14.69 5.11 -16.77
N ALA A 331 -14.83 3.79 -16.61
CA ALA A 331 -15.83 3.21 -15.72
C ALA A 331 -15.48 3.47 -14.24
N THR A 332 -14.20 3.56 -13.87
CA THR A 332 -13.76 3.87 -12.50
C THR A 332 -14.11 5.32 -12.11
N VAL A 333 -13.89 6.30 -13.00
CA VAL A 333 -14.26 7.71 -12.75
C VAL A 333 -15.77 7.87 -12.58
N SER A 334 -16.56 7.23 -13.45
CA SER A 334 -18.02 7.20 -13.36
C SER A 334 -18.50 6.53 -12.07
N TRP A 335 -17.88 5.40 -11.69
CA TRP A 335 -18.15 4.69 -10.44
C TRP A 335 -17.90 5.57 -9.21
N ARG A 336 -16.73 6.22 -9.11
CA ARG A 336 -16.40 7.13 -8.00
C ARG A 336 -17.43 8.23 -7.88
N SER A 337 -17.79 8.84 -9.01
CA SER A 337 -18.78 9.93 -9.07
C SER A 337 -20.20 9.48 -8.70
N LYS A 338 -20.59 8.25 -9.06
CA LYS A 338 -21.88 7.67 -8.67
C LYS A 338 -21.91 7.33 -7.18
N GLY A 339 -20.86 6.69 -6.67
CA GLY A 339 -20.71 6.35 -5.25
C GLY A 339 -20.76 7.57 -4.36
N ALA A 340 -20.00 8.61 -4.72
CA ALA A 340 -19.99 9.89 -4.04
C ALA A 340 -21.35 10.60 -4.02
N ARG A 341 -22.12 10.57 -5.12
CA ARG A 341 -23.49 11.10 -5.15
C ARG A 341 -24.44 10.28 -4.28
N SER A 342 -24.32 8.96 -4.31
CA SER A 342 -25.10 8.08 -3.44
C SER A 342 -24.77 8.30 -1.96
N ALA A 343 -23.52 8.58 -1.60
CA ALA A 343 -23.11 8.91 -0.24
C ALA A 343 -23.82 10.15 0.31
N VAL A 344 -23.89 11.22 -0.49
CA VAL A 344 -24.62 12.45 -0.12
C VAL A 344 -26.11 12.16 0.09
N ALA A 345 -26.71 11.29 -0.74
CA ALA A 345 -28.11 10.89 -0.57
C ALA A 345 -28.32 10.04 0.70
N MET A 346 -27.39 9.10 0.98
CA MET A 346 -27.42 8.27 2.19
C MET A 346 -27.35 9.09 3.47
N GLY A 347 -26.48 10.10 3.51
CA GLY A 347 -26.35 11.01 4.65
C GLY A 347 -27.65 11.74 5.00
N ARG A 348 -28.61 11.85 4.07
CA ARG A 348 -29.92 12.49 4.24
C ARG A 348 -31.06 11.52 4.58
N LEU A 349 -30.82 10.21 4.61
CA LEU A 349 -31.86 9.26 4.97
C LEU A 349 -32.21 9.37 6.47
N SER A 350 -33.44 9.00 6.84
CA SER A 350 -33.76 8.71 8.25
C SER A 350 -32.95 7.51 8.76
N GLN A 351 -32.83 7.35 10.07
CA GLN A 351 -31.99 6.28 10.63
C GLN A 351 -32.45 4.89 10.22
N TRP A 352 -33.76 4.63 10.28
CA TRP A 352 -34.34 3.39 9.82
C TRP A 352 -34.08 3.13 8.31
N ALA A 353 -34.28 4.16 7.47
CA ALA A 353 -34.05 4.02 6.04
C ALA A 353 -32.57 3.77 5.71
N PHE A 354 -31.67 4.48 6.38
CA PHE A 354 -30.22 4.28 6.29
C PHE A 354 -29.86 2.83 6.64
N GLN A 355 -30.28 2.35 7.83
CA GLN A 355 -29.96 0.99 8.29
C GLN A 355 -30.47 -0.09 7.32
N ARG A 356 -31.71 0.07 6.85
CA ARG A 356 -32.31 -0.86 5.88
C ARG A 356 -31.51 -0.93 4.59
N VAL A 357 -31.08 0.21 4.04
CA VAL A 357 -30.28 0.25 2.81
C VAL A 357 -28.92 -0.41 3.03
N VAL A 358 -28.22 -0.08 4.12
CA VAL A 358 -26.89 -0.65 4.38
C VAL A 358 -26.96 -2.16 4.63
N ARG A 359 -27.94 -2.65 5.43
CA ARG A 359 -28.13 -4.10 5.65
C ARG A 359 -28.39 -4.85 4.35
N ARG A 360 -29.26 -4.32 3.50
CA ARG A 360 -29.56 -4.92 2.19
C ARG A 360 -28.32 -5.01 1.30
N LYS A 361 -27.45 -3.99 1.36
CA LYS A 361 -26.20 -3.98 0.59
C LYS A 361 -25.14 -4.91 1.19
N ALA A 362 -25.02 -4.96 2.51
CA ALA A 362 -24.07 -5.81 3.21
C ALA A 362 -24.24 -7.29 2.86
N ALA A 363 -25.48 -7.78 2.71
CA ALA A 363 -25.78 -9.18 2.41
C ALA A 363 -25.13 -9.73 1.13
N GLY A 364 -24.77 -8.86 0.17
CA GLY A 364 -24.08 -9.24 -1.07
C GLY A 364 -22.58 -8.98 -1.07
N THR A 365 -21.99 -8.60 0.06
CA THR A 365 -20.55 -8.26 0.17
C THR A 365 -19.75 -9.42 0.76
N ARG A 366 -18.41 -9.37 0.61
CA ARG A 366 -17.52 -10.34 1.26
C ARG A 366 -17.69 -10.31 2.79
N PRO A 367 -17.47 -11.44 3.49
CA PRO A 367 -17.66 -11.53 4.94
C PRO A 367 -16.97 -10.42 5.74
N ILE A 368 -15.75 -10.06 5.35
CA ILE A 368 -14.97 -9.03 6.05
C ILE A 368 -15.59 -7.62 5.92
N LEU A 369 -16.10 -7.28 4.72
CA LEU A 369 -16.83 -6.02 4.50
C LEU A 369 -18.19 -6.04 5.19
N HIS A 370 -18.89 -7.18 5.18
CA HIS A 370 -20.14 -7.35 5.91
C HIS A 370 -19.94 -7.09 7.42
N GLN A 371 -18.87 -7.64 8.02
CA GLN A 371 -18.53 -7.38 9.43
C GLN A 371 -18.23 -5.91 9.69
N ALA A 372 -17.48 -5.25 8.80
CA ALA A 372 -17.20 -3.81 8.90
C ALA A 372 -18.49 -2.98 8.83
N LEU A 373 -19.37 -3.26 7.87
CA LEU A 373 -20.66 -2.60 7.72
C LEU A 373 -21.57 -2.81 8.93
N SER A 374 -21.58 -4.01 9.51
CA SER A 374 -22.32 -4.29 10.75
C SER A 374 -21.82 -3.40 11.90
N ALA A 375 -20.50 -3.31 12.10
CA ALA A 375 -19.92 -2.44 13.11
C ALA A 375 -20.25 -0.96 12.86
N MET A 376 -20.26 -0.50 11.61
CA MET A 376 -20.66 0.89 11.29
C MET A 376 -22.15 1.15 11.57
N LEU A 377 -23.02 0.19 11.25
CA LEU A 377 -24.44 0.28 11.54
C LEU A 377 -24.71 0.38 13.04
N ASP A 378 -23.95 -0.37 13.83
CA ASP A 378 -24.02 -0.31 15.28
C ASP A 378 -23.49 1.03 15.80
N ALA A 379 -22.36 1.53 15.30
CA ALA A 379 -21.81 2.82 15.69
C ALA A 379 -22.80 3.97 15.39
N THR A 380 -23.34 4.00 14.18
CA THR A 380 -24.29 5.03 13.72
C THR A 380 -25.72 4.84 14.24
N GLY A 381 -26.04 3.69 14.83
CA GLY A 381 -27.39 3.28 15.24
C GLY A 381 -27.91 3.86 16.56
N SER A 382 -27.28 4.91 17.09
CA SER A 382 -27.41 5.26 18.51
C SER A 382 -28.46 6.32 18.80
N ARG A 383 -29.29 6.00 19.80
CA ARG A 383 -30.40 6.72 20.43
C ARG A 383 -30.30 8.25 20.35
N GLY A 384 -31.03 8.85 19.41
CA GLY A 384 -31.16 10.30 19.34
C GLY A 384 -32.45 10.71 18.63
N CYS A 385 -33.52 10.88 19.42
CA CYS A 385 -34.70 11.69 19.11
C CYS A 385 -35.83 11.08 18.26
N GLU A 386 -36.00 9.76 18.18
CA GLU A 386 -37.27 9.20 17.64
C GLU A 386 -38.39 9.17 18.70
N ASP A 387 -38.05 9.09 19.99
CA ASP A 387 -39.04 9.25 21.06
C ASP A 387 -39.24 10.75 21.34
N GLY A 388 -40.29 11.33 20.75
CA GLY A 388 -41.11 12.53 21.07
C GLY A 388 -40.73 13.60 22.11
N GLY A 389 -39.62 13.52 22.84
CA GLY A 389 -39.12 14.52 23.77
C GLY A 389 -38.38 15.62 23.01
N THR A 390 -39.02 16.77 22.90
CA THR A 390 -38.59 18.02 22.27
C THR A 390 -37.28 18.64 22.80
N GLY A 391 -36.48 17.94 23.62
CA GLY A 391 -35.44 18.55 24.46
C GLY A 391 -33.98 18.49 23.97
N CYS A 392 -33.58 17.59 23.06
CA CYS A 392 -32.14 17.29 22.89
C CYS A 392 -31.46 17.85 21.63
N CYS A 393 -32.21 18.38 20.65
CA CYS A 393 -31.62 18.88 19.42
C CYS A 393 -31.89 20.38 19.28
N PHE A 394 -30.85 21.17 19.49
CA PHE A 394 -30.79 22.63 19.43
C PHE A 394 -31.47 23.35 20.60
N GLY A 395 -30.65 23.85 21.52
CA GLY A 395 -30.97 25.07 22.28
C GLY A 395 -31.20 26.22 21.29
N SER A 396 -32.40 26.26 20.74
CA SER A 396 -32.93 27.46 20.12
C SER A 396 -33.31 28.38 21.27
N GLN A 397 -32.54 29.44 21.45
CA GLN A 397 -33.01 30.61 22.19
C GLN A 397 -34.38 30.96 21.62
N GLN A 398 -35.44 30.74 22.40
CA GLN A 398 -36.78 31.20 22.08
C GLN A 398 -36.78 32.72 22.08
N VAL A 399 -36.54 33.31 20.91
CA VAL A 399 -36.86 34.72 20.67
C VAL A 399 -38.37 34.79 20.50
N ALA A 400 -39.05 35.21 21.57
CA ALA A 400 -40.48 35.48 21.58
C ALA A 400 -40.77 36.71 20.69
N GLY A 401 -41.15 36.48 19.44
CA GLY A 401 -41.53 37.53 18.49
C GLY A 401 -42.35 36.97 17.35
N GLY A 402 -43.67 37.11 17.44
CA GLY A 402 -44.64 36.48 16.55
C GLY A 402 -44.58 36.96 15.10
N LEU A 403 -43.98 36.14 14.23
CA LEU A 403 -44.25 36.11 12.80
C LEU A 403 -44.35 34.63 12.39
N ARG A 404 -45.44 34.24 11.71
CA ARG A 404 -45.65 32.91 11.10
C ARG A 404 -44.58 32.66 10.02
N GLN A 405 -43.34 32.38 10.41
CA GLN A 405 -42.33 31.83 9.51
C GLN A 405 -42.80 30.44 9.10
N LYS A 406 -43.01 30.22 7.80
CA LYS A 406 -43.16 28.88 7.21
C LYS A 406 -42.09 27.99 7.85
N ARG A 407 -42.50 27.02 8.67
CA ARG A 407 -41.62 26.07 9.35
C ARG A 407 -40.78 25.36 8.29
N ARG A 408 -39.62 25.92 7.95
CA ARG A 408 -38.61 25.23 7.16
C ARG A 408 -38.26 23.99 7.96
N ARG A 409 -38.48 22.81 7.38
CA ARG A 409 -38.07 21.56 8.01
C ARG A 409 -36.60 21.74 8.42
N PRO A 410 -36.24 21.48 9.68
CA PRO A 410 -34.86 21.59 10.10
C PRO A 410 -34.01 20.72 9.16
N PRO A 411 -32.84 21.20 8.74
CA PRO A 411 -31.94 20.39 7.93
C PRO A 411 -31.67 19.08 8.66
N LEU A 412 -31.80 17.96 7.93
CA LEU A 412 -31.54 16.64 8.47
C LEU A 412 -30.13 16.62 9.09
N ALA A 413 -30.05 16.19 10.35
CA ALA A 413 -28.80 16.08 11.07
C ALA A 413 -27.86 15.13 10.32
N ARG A 414 -26.60 15.54 10.16
CA ARG A 414 -25.57 14.69 9.53
C ARG A 414 -25.21 13.55 10.48
N ARG A 415 -24.74 12.44 9.92
CA ARG A 415 -24.23 11.30 10.69
C ARG A 415 -22.74 11.50 10.95
N HIS A 416 -22.32 11.10 12.13
CA HIS A 416 -20.97 11.35 12.61
C HIS A 416 -20.45 10.13 13.38
N VAL A 417 -19.15 9.83 13.21
CA VAL A 417 -18.44 8.80 13.97
C VAL A 417 -17.07 9.32 14.34
N ALA A 418 -16.67 9.10 15.59
CA ALA A 418 -15.28 9.20 16.00
C ALA A 418 -14.59 7.87 15.73
N LEU A 419 -13.35 7.91 15.26
CA LEU A 419 -12.60 6.74 14.81
C LEU A 419 -11.22 6.72 15.44
N THR A 420 -10.81 5.55 15.92
CA THR A 420 -9.45 5.34 16.41
C THR A 420 -8.95 3.94 16.04
N LEU A 421 -7.65 3.81 15.81
CA LEU A 421 -6.96 2.56 15.54
C LEU A 421 -6.29 2.07 16.84
N LEU A 422 -6.66 0.88 17.30
CA LEU A 422 -6.10 0.27 18.51
C LEU A 422 -5.21 -0.91 18.13
N TYR A 423 -3.91 -0.79 18.40
CA TYR A 423 -2.92 -1.81 18.05
C TYR A 423 -2.40 -2.57 19.27
N GLY A 424 -2.51 -3.90 19.24
CA GLY A 424 -1.84 -4.80 20.19
C GLY A 424 -2.24 -4.61 21.65
N SER A 425 -1.50 -5.28 22.54
CA SER A 425 -1.78 -5.30 23.98
C SER A 425 -1.36 -3.99 24.68
N SER A 426 -0.30 -3.32 24.22
CA SER A 426 0.25 -2.11 24.87
C SER A 426 -0.76 -0.97 24.98
N TRP A 427 -1.54 -0.70 23.93
CA TRP A 427 -2.54 0.37 23.93
C TRP A 427 -3.90 -0.07 24.50
N SER A 428 -4.15 -1.38 24.56
CA SER A 428 -5.42 -1.96 25.00
C SER A 428 -5.80 -1.56 26.44
N VAL A 429 -4.81 -1.38 27.31
CA VAL A 429 -5.03 -0.96 28.71
C VAL A 429 -5.46 0.50 28.85
N LEU A 430 -5.16 1.34 27.84
CA LEU A 430 -5.49 2.76 27.86
C LEU A 430 -6.88 3.05 27.30
N LEU A 431 -7.43 2.19 26.44
CA LEU A 431 -8.73 2.42 25.79
C LEU A 431 -9.86 2.79 26.77
N GLY A 432 -10.00 2.03 27.86
CA GLY A 432 -11.03 2.31 28.87
C GLY A 432 -10.81 3.61 29.65
N ARG A 433 -9.57 4.12 29.74
CA ARG A 433 -9.26 5.43 30.30
C ARG A 433 -9.59 6.53 29.30
N THR A 434 -9.19 6.38 28.04
CA THR A 434 -9.49 7.31 26.94
C THR A 434 -10.99 7.52 26.78
N VAL A 435 -11.79 6.45 26.73
CA VAL A 435 -13.26 6.56 26.56
C VAL A 435 -13.94 7.25 27.73
N ARG A 436 -13.54 6.96 28.98
CA ARG A 436 -14.07 7.67 30.16
C ARG A 436 -13.67 9.14 30.15
N HIS A 437 -12.45 9.44 29.72
CA HIS A 437 -11.98 10.82 29.60
C HIS A 437 -12.78 11.60 28.55
N LEU A 438 -13.02 11.02 27.37
CA LEU A 438 -13.89 11.59 26.34
C LEU A 438 -15.31 11.85 26.89
N GLY A 439 -15.88 10.91 27.65
CA GLY A 439 -17.16 11.08 28.33
C GLY A 439 -17.18 12.30 29.27
N ARG A 440 -16.14 12.47 30.10
CA ARG A 440 -15.99 13.63 31.00
C ARG A 440 -15.87 14.96 30.27
N LEU A 441 -15.30 14.96 29.06
CA LEU A 441 -15.24 16.15 28.21
C LEU A 441 -16.58 16.45 27.52
N GLY A 442 -17.61 15.61 27.68
CA GLY A 442 -18.87 15.74 26.97
C GLY A 442 -18.78 15.36 25.49
N PHE A 443 -17.87 14.45 25.14
CA PHE A 443 -17.73 13.96 23.78
C PHE A 443 -18.89 13.02 23.43
N SER A 444 -19.81 13.50 22.58
CA SER A 444 -21.10 12.83 22.33
C SER A 444 -21.13 11.92 21.11
N TRP A 445 -20.08 11.90 20.29
CA TRP A 445 -20.06 11.06 19.09
C TRP A 445 -19.79 9.59 19.44
N PRO A 446 -20.41 8.63 18.73
CA PRO A 446 -20.07 7.22 18.88
C PRO A 446 -18.62 6.99 18.43
N LEU A 447 -17.91 6.13 19.17
CA LEU A 447 -16.53 5.75 18.90
C LEU A 447 -16.48 4.39 18.23
N LEU A 448 -16.03 4.34 16.98
CA LEU A 448 -15.65 3.12 16.28
C LEU A 448 -14.16 2.85 16.52
N VAL A 449 -13.83 1.68 17.07
CA VAL A 449 -12.47 1.26 17.34
C VAL A 449 -12.09 0.16 16.35
N VAL A 450 -11.13 0.45 15.48
CA VAL A 450 -10.49 -0.55 14.62
C VAL A 450 -9.45 -1.30 15.46
N SER A 451 -9.79 -2.50 15.87
CA SER A 451 -9.03 -3.30 16.83
C SER A 451 -8.08 -4.26 16.10
N ILE A 452 -6.80 -3.91 16.01
CA ILE A 452 -5.78 -4.73 15.35
C ILE A 452 -5.22 -5.77 16.32
N GLY A 453 -5.53 -7.03 16.06
CA GLY A 453 -5.14 -8.18 16.88
C GLY A 453 -6.21 -8.60 17.90
N ASN A 454 -6.03 -9.78 18.49
CA ASN A 454 -7.01 -10.37 19.39
C ASN A 454 -7.13 -9.58 20.70
N ASP A 455 -6.02 -9.16 21.30
CA ASP A 455 -6.02 -8.47 22.59
C ASP A 455 -6.74 -7.12 22.53
N ALA A 456 -6.43 -6.33 21.48
CA ALA A 456 -7.12 -5.07 21.17
C ALA A 456 -8.62 -5.29 21.02
N TYR A 457 -9.02 -6.33 20.28
CA TYR A 457 -10.43 -6.62 20.06
C TYR A 457 -11.16 -7.03 21.34
N GLN A 458 -10.55 -7.88 22.16
CA GLN A 458 -11.14 -8.28 23.45
C GLN A 458 -11.26 -7.08 24.40
N ALA A 459 -10.25 -6.20 24.45
CA ALA A 459 -10.31 -4.98 25.24
C ALA A 459 -11.44 -4.06 24.77
N CYS A 460 -11.57 -3.85 23.46
CA CYS A 460 -12.67 -3.07 22.89
C CYS A 460 -14.03 -3.71 23.22
N ARG A 461 -14.20 -5.02 23.02
CA ARG A 461 -15.48 -5.71 23.28
C ARG A 461 -15.92 -5.61 24.73
N ARG A 462 -15.00 -5.73 25.68
CA ARG A 462 -15.30 -5.53 27.11
C ARG A 462 -15.84 -4.12 27.35
N LEU A 463 -15.20 -3.11 26.75
CA LEU A 463 -15.61 -1.72 26.87
C LEU A 463 -16.96 -1.44 26.19
N ALA A 464 -17.20 -1.98 25.00
CA ALA A 464 -18.46 -1.82 24.26
C ALA A 464 -19.67 -2.37 25.04
N ARG A 465 -19.49 -3.46 25.82
CA ARG A 465 -20.54 -3.97 26.71
C ARG A 465 -20.80 -3.04 27.90
N ALA A 466 -19.77 -2.36 28.38
CA ALA A 466 -19.85 -1.42 29.49
C ALA A 466 -20.32 -0.01 29.09
N SER A 467 -20.17 0.38 27.80
CA SER A 467 -20.49 1.72 27.29
C SER A 467 -22.00 2.01 27.14
N ASN A 468 -22.86 1.27 27.85
CA ASN A 468 -24.30 1.54 27.90
C ASN A 468 -24.68 2.62 28.94
N SER A 469 -23.70 3.18 29.65
CA SER A 469 -23.91 4.29 30.58
C SER A 469 -24.12 5.62 29.84
N ILE A 470 -24.93 6.51 30.43
CA ILE A 470 -25.32 7.81 29.87
C ILE A 470 -24.10 8.73 29.65
N ASP A 471 -23.04 8.57 30.45
CA ASP A 471 -21.89 9.50 30.48
C ASP A 471 -20.70 9.07 29.63
N MET A 472 -20.84 8.03 28.80
CA MET A 472 -19.75 7.55 27.94
C MET A 472 -20.17 7.53 26.48
N PRO A 473 -19.26 7.86 25.55
CA PRO A 473 -19.54 7.67 24.13
C PRO A 473 -19.76 6.19 23.88
N LYS A 474 -20.76 5.86 23.05
CA LYS A 474 -21.02 4.47 22.65
C LYS A 474 -19.79 3.94 21.91
N VAL A 475 -19.27 2.80 22.35
CA VAL A 475 -18.13 2.15 21.71
C VAL A 475 -18.62 1.02 20.81
N THR A 476 -18.06 0.93 19.61
CA THR A 476 -18.25 -0.20 18.69
C THR A 476 -16.90 -0.69 18.21
N CYS A 477 -16.77 -2.00 18.02
CA CYS A 477 -15.50 -2.64 17.71
C CYS A 477 -15.58 -3.32 16.34
N TRP A 478 -14.54 -3.16 15.54
CA TRP A 478 -14.31 -3.96 14.35
C TRP A 478 -12.90 -4.52 14.40
N ARG A 479 -12.74 -5.80 14.07
CA ARG A 479 -11.44 -6.47 13.97
C ARG A 479 -11.25 -6.91 12.52
N PRO A 480 -10.33 -6.31 11.76
CA PRO A 480 -9.93 -6.86 10.48
C PRO A 480 -9.14 -8.16 10.66
N ASP A 481 -9.12 -9.00 9.63
CA ASP A 481 -8.38 -10.27 9.65
C ASP A 481 -6.86 -10.10 9.41
N THR A 482 -6.42 -8.88 9.10
CA THR A 482 -5.02 -8.52 8.85
C THR A 482 -4.54 -7.43 9.82
N GLN A 483 -3.24 -7.40 10.09
CA GLN A 483 -2.63 -6.46 11.04
C GLN A 483 -2.02 -5.25 10.35
N SER A 484 -2.84 -4.46 9.66
CA SER A 484 -2.39 -3.32 8.88
C SER A 484 -2.89 -1.98 9.42
N GLN A 485 -2.07 -0.94 9.28
CA GLN A 485 -2.48 0.43 9.57
C GLN A 485 -3.37 1.04 8.50
N VAL A 486 -3.36 0.48 7.28
CA VAL A 486 -4.19 0.96 6.17
C VAL A 486 -5.67 0.91 6.52
N HIS A 487 -6.08 0.02 7.44
CA HIS A 487 -7.45 -0.10 7.92
C HIS A 487 -8.07 1.19 8.43
N ARG A 488 -7.28 2.15 8.94
CA ARG A 488 -7.79 3.48 9.30
C ARG A 488 -8.33 4.22 8.08
N PHE A 489 -7.65 4.13 6.94
CA PHE A 489 -8.11 4.77 5.71
C PHE A 489 -9.22 3.95 5.05
N THR A 490 -9.10 2.62 5.06
CA THR A 490 -10.13 1.73 4.51
C THR A 490 -11.50 1.97 5.16
N ILE A 491 -11.55 2.03 6.50
CA ILE A 491 -12.82 2.27 7.21
C ILE A 491 -13.35 3.69 6.99
N ILE A 492 -12.46 4.70 6.94
CA ILE A 492 -12.84 6.08 6.62
C ILE A 492 -13.49 6.13 5.24
N HIS A 493 -12.88 5.48 4.24
CA HIS A 493 -13.40 5.43 2.88
C HIS A 493 -14.83 4.88 2.85
N ILE A 494 -15.06 3.73 3.50
CA ILE A 494 -16.41 3.13 3.57
C ILE A 494 -17.40 4.09 4.27
N LEU A 495 -17.02 4.69 5.40
CA LEU A 495 -17.86 5.65 6.14
C LEU A 495 -18.22 6.88 5.29
N LEU A 496 -17.25 7.41 4.55
CA LEU A 496 -17.48 8.53 3.63
C LEU A 496 -18.42 8.13 2.50
N HIS A 497 -18.34 6.90 1.98
CA HIS A 497 -19.30 6.38 1.01
C HIS A 497 -20.70 6.14 1.60
N LEU A 498 -20.81 5.99 2.92
CA LEU A 498 -22.10 5.90 3.62
C LEU A 498 -22.72 7.26 3.99
N GLY A 499 -22.07 8.38 3.67
CA GLY A 499 -22.58 9.70 4.05
C GLY A 499 -22.30 10.07 5.52
N VAL A 500 -21.29 9.45 6.13
CA VAL A 500 -20.92 9.64 7.54
C VAL A 500 -19.66 10.49 7.63
N ASP A 501 -19.72 11.59 8.38
CA ASP A 501 -18.55 12.40 8.67
C ASP A 501 -17.67 11.70 9.73
N VAL A 502 -16.35 11.84 9.61
CA VAL A 502 -15.40 11.14 10.47
C VAL A 502 -14.53 12.14 11.23
N PHE A 503 -14.38 11.93 12.54
CA PHE A 503 -13.33 12.54 13.35
C PHE A 503 -12.36 11.44 13.79
N TYR A 504 -11.13 11.50 13.29
CA TYR A 504 -10.10 10.51 13.59
C TYR A 504 -9.14 11.04 14.66
N PHE A 505 -8.72 10.16 15.57
CA PHE A 505 -7.59 10.40 16.46
C PHE A 505 -6.80 9.12 16.79
N ASP A 506 -5.48 9.25 16.90
CA ASP A 506 -4.60 8.17 17.34
C ASP A 506 -4.75 7.91 18.86
N MET A 507 -4.45 6.68 19.30
CA MET A 507 -4.61 6.26 20.70
C MET A 507 -3.64 6.96 21.67
N ASP A 508 -2.58 7.56 21.16
CA ASP A 508 -1.61 8.39 21.90
C ASP A 508 -2.03 9.87 21.97
N THR A 509 -3.22 10.22 21.47
CA THR A 509 -3.78 11.57 21.59
C THR A 509 -4.46 11.79 22.94
N PHE A 510 -4.14 12.91 23.59
CA PHE A 510 -4.78 13.34 24.84
C PHE A 510 -5.49 14.70 24.67
N PHE A 511 -6.81 14.72 24.89
CA PHE A 511 -7.61 15.94 24.76
C PHE A 511 -7.78 16.66 26.10
N PHE A 512 -7.54 17.97 26.15
CA PHE A 512 -7.85 18.78 27.33
C PHE A 512 -9.28 19.35 27.32
N ARG A 513 -9.90 19.44 26.14
CA ARG A 513 -11.25 19.93 25.90
C ARG A 513 -11.92 19.09 24.82
N ASN A 514 -13.25 19.09 24.76
CA ASN A 514 -13.95 18.48 23.63
C ASN A 514 -13.68 19.29 22.35
N PRO A 515 -13.02 18.70 21.33
CA PRO A 515 -12.65 19.44 20.12
C PRO A 515 -13.83 19.62 19.15
N LEU A 516 -14.90 18.83 19.27
CA LEU A 516 -15.97 18.78 18.26
C LEU A 516 -16.69 20.12 18.04
N PRO A 517 -17.09 20.90 19.07
CA PRO A 517 -17.79 22.16 18.84
C PRO A 517 -16.99 23.15 17.97
N GLU A 518 -15.69 23.23 18.21
CA GLU A 518 -14.78 24.10 17.49
C GLU A 518 -14.58 23.62 16.05
N ILE A 519 -14.27 22.33 15.87
CA ILE A 519 -14.06 21.71 14.55
C ILE A 519 -15.32 21.85 13.68
N LEU A 520 -16.49 21.52 14.22
CA LEU A 520 -17.75 21.58 13.49
C LEU A 520 -18.16 23.03 13.20
N GLY A 521 -17.91 23.94 14.15
CA GLY A 521 -18.10 25.37 13.95
C GLY A 521 -17.25 25.90 12.81
N LYS A 522 -15.95 25.58 12.79
CA LYS A 522 -15.00 25.97 11.73
C LYS A 522 -15.41 25.37 10.38
N ALA A 523 -15.64 24.06 10.32
CA ALA A 523 -16.08 23.36 9.12
C ALA A 523 -17.42 23.89 8.57
N GLY A 524 -18.33 24.30 9.45
CA GLY A 524 -19.61 24.92 9.09
C GLY A 524 -19.44 26.32 8.51
N ARG A 525 -18.76 27.22 9.22
CA ARG A 525 -18.59 28.63 8.83
C ARG A 525 -17.79 28.80 7.55
N GLU A 526 -16.69 28.07 7.42
CA GLU A 526 -15.77 28.21 6.29
C GLU A 526 -16.11 27.24 5.14
N GLY A 527 -17.09 26.35 5.35
CA GLY A 527 -17.49 25.35 4.36
C GLY A 527 -16.35 24.39 4.02
N LEU A 528 -15.52 24.04 5.01
CA LEU A 528 -14.39 23.13 4.84
C LEU A 528 -14.87 21.70 4.60
N ASP A 529 -14.12 21.00 3.76
CA ASP A 529 -14.28 19.59 3.43
C ASP A 529 -13.48 18.73 4.42
N THR A 530 -12.27 19.17 4.77
CA THR A 530 -11.39 18.48 5.73
C THR A 530 -10.70 19.48 6.65
N ILE A 531 -10.34 19.03 7.87
CA ILE A 531 -9.55 19.80 8.82
C ILE A 531 -8.48 18.91 9.42
N TRP A 532 -7.22 19.34 9.38
CA TRP A 532 -6.07 18.54 9.83
C TRP A 532 -5.30 19.27 10.92
N SER A 533 -4.71 18.53 11.86
CA SER A 533 -3.69 19.11 12.74
C SER A 533 -2.41 19.40 11.95
N THR A 534 -1.59 20.33 12.42
CA THR A 534 -0.22 20.55 11.90
C THR A 534 0.80 19.88 12.79
N HIS A 535 1.91 19.43 12.22
CA HIS A 535 3.08 19.04 12.98
C HIS A 535 3.65 20.27 13.72
N GLY A 536 4.06 20.10 14.98
CA GLY A 536 4.63 21.20 15.78
C GLY A 536 5.96 21.70 15.22
N ASP A 537 6.81 20.76 14.79
CA ASP A 537 8.18 21.05 14.35
C ASP A 537 8.33 21.22 12.83
N GLY A 538 7.24 21.19 12.07
CA GLY A 538 7.31 21.12 10.61
C GLY A 538 6.11 21.74 9.92
N ASP A 539 6.31 22.15 8.67
CA ASP A 539 5.21 22.67 7.86
C ASP A 539 4.49 21.56 7.07
N CYS A 540 3.97 20.61 7.83
CA CYS A 540 3.25 19.45 7.32
C CYS A 540 2.00 19.17 8.18
N VAL A 541 1.07 18.40 7.62
CA VAL A 541 -0.08 17.87 8.33
C VAL A 541 0.39 16.83 9.34
N ASN A 542 -0.29 16.80 10.48
CA ASN A 542 -0.24 15.68 11.39
C ASN A 542 -1.54 14.87 11.20
N ILE A 543 -1.38 13.57 10.92
CA ILE A 543 -2.51 12.68 10.66
C ILE A 543 -3.02 11.98 11.92
N GLY A 544 -2.45 12.31 13.07
CA GLY A 544 -2.85 11.79 14.37
C GLY A 544 -4.16 12.37 14.87
N VAL A 545 -4.58 13.56 14.39
CA VAL A 545 -5.92 14.13 14.63
C VAL A 545 -6.42 14.87 13.40
N PHE A 546 -7.59 14.48 12.89
CA PHE A 546 -8.23 15.17 11.76
C PHE A 546 -9.75 14.93 11.67
N TYR A 547 -10.42 15.77 10.89
CA TYR A 547 -11.84 15.68 10.56
C TYR A 547 -12.04 15.65 9.05
N ILE A 548 -12.90 14.74 8.58
CA ILE A 548 -13.31 14.64 7.17
C ILE A 548 -14.83 14.66 7.10
N ARG A 549 -15.36 15.66 6.41
CA ARG A 549 -16.79 15.74 6.09
C ARG A 549 -17.10 14.81 4.93
N SER A 550 -18.19 14.04 4.99
CA SER A 550 -18.69 13.27 3.84
C SER A 550 -19.42 14.17 2.85
N THR A 551 -18.68 14.69 1.87
CA THR A 551 -19.20 15.39 0.69
C THR A 551 -18.87 14.56 -0.54
N TRP A 552 -19.54 14.82 -1.66
CA TRP A 552 -19.20 14.10 -2.88
C TRP A 552 -17.74 14.35 -3.29
N ARG A 553 -17.18 15.54 -2.99
CA ARG A 553 -15.79 15.88 -3.30
C ARG A 553 -14.83 15.08 -2.45
N THR A 554 -15.04 15.05 -1.13
CA THR A 554 -14.15 14.29 -0.22
C THR A 554 -14.24 12.80 -0.47
N THR A 555 -15.41 12.25 -0.80
CA THR A 555 -15.52 10.82 -1.14
C THR A 555 -14.71 10.47 -2.39
N ILE A 556 -14.73 11.31 -3.44
CA ILE A 556 -13.90 11.10 -4.64
C ILE A 556 -12.42 11.30 -4.33
N TRP A 557 -12.07 12.41 -3.68
CA TRP A 557 -10.69 12.74 -3.32
C TRP A 557 -10.07 11.65 -2.46
N PHE A 558 -10.77 11.19 -1.42
CA PHE A 558 -10.27 10.14 -0.54
C PHE A 558 -10.18 8.78 -1.24
N SER A 559 -11.02 8.52 -2.25
CA SER A 559 -10.86 7.36 -3.13
C SER A 559 -9.56 7.45 -3.93
N GLN A 560 -9.28 8.62 -4.54
CA GLN A 560 -8.04 8.86 -5.28
C GLN A 560 -6.81 8.79 -4.37
N PHE A 561 -6.91 9.31 -3.15
CA PHE A 561 -5.87 9.16 -2.13
C PHE A 561 -5.61 7.69 -1.83
N LEU A 562 -6.65 6.89 -1.59
CA LEU A 562 -6.48 5.50 -1.21
C LEU A 562 -5.91 4.67 -2.36
N ASP A 563 -6.34 4.91 -3.61
CA ASP A 563 -5.72 4.31 -4.81
C ASP A 563 -4.24 4.68 -4.91
N TRP A 564 -3.95 5.98 -4.87
CA TRP A 564 -2.57 6.48 -4.93
C TRP A 564 -1.73 5.92 -3.79
N TYR A 565 -2.28 5.89 -2.59
CA TYR A 565 -1.60 5.38 -1.41
C TYR A 565 -1.24 3.94 -1.71
N HIS A 566 -2.21 3.07 -2.05
CA HIS A 566 -1.97 1.67 -2.38
C HIS A 566 -0.90 1.46 -3.48
N ASP A 567 -0.90 2.26 -4.54
CA ASP A 567 0.06 2.15 -5.64
C ASP A 567 1.49 2.56 -5.24
N HIS A 568 1.64 3.42 -4.23
CA HIS A 568 2.92 4.01 -3.83
C HIS A 568 3.28 3.62 -2.40
N GLN A 569 3.67 2.36 -2.22
CA GLN A 569 3.92 1.77 -0.91
C GLN A 569 5.06 2.40 -0.10
N TYR A 570 6.00 3.04 -0.79
CA TYR A 570 7.16 3.70 -0.18
C TYR A 570 6.84 5.11 0.33
N GLU A 571 5.65 5.63 0.01
CA GLU A 571 5.19 6.88 0.57
C GLU A 571 4.54 6.60 1.92
N ILE A 572 5.08 7.22 2.97
CA ILE A 572 4.47 7.21 4.30
C ILE A 572 3.14 7.97 4.20
N ASP A 573 2.09 7.46 4.85
CA ASP A 573 0.74 8.04 4.79
C ASP A 573 0.65 9.53 5.08
N GLN A 574 1.40 10.03 6.07
CA GLN A 574 1.47 11.46 6.36
C GLN A 574 2.05 12.25 5.18
N ARG A 575 3.18 11.80 4.61
CA ARG A 575 3.82 12.43 3.45
C ARG A 575 2.91 12.39 2.22
N GLY A 576 2.20 11.28 2.03
CA GLY A 576 1.20 11.16 0.99
C GLY A 576 0.06 12.17 1.15
N LEU A 577 -0.47 12.30 2.36
CA LEU A 577 -1.53 13.28 2.65
C LEU A 577 -1.04 14.72 2.50
N ASP A 578 0.20 15.04 2.91
CA ASP A 578 0.82 16.36 2.67
C ASP A 578 0.80 16.73 1.18
N VAL A 579 1.15 15.80 0.30
CA VAL A 579 1.16 16.03 -1.15
C VAL A 579 -0.24 16.32 -1.67
N LEU A 580 -1.20 15.49 -1.26
CA LEU A 580 -2.57 15.55 -1.75
C LEU A 580 -3.37 16.74 -1.20
N LEU A 581 -2.97 17.28 -0.05
CA LEU A 581 -3.61 18.43 0.57
C LEU A 581 -2.87 19.74 0.25
N GLY A 582 -1.60 19.66 -0.15
CA GLY A 582 -0.66 20.76 -0.03
C GLY A 582 -0.23 20.97 1.43
N SER A 583 0.99 21.48 1.64
CA SER A 583 1.39 21.92 2.97
C SER A 583 0.46 23.07 3.38
N PRO A 584 -0.23 22.98 4.53
CA PRO A 584 -1.23 23.97 4.88
C PRO A 584 -0.71 25.39 5.08
N ARG A 585 0.62 25.61 5.21
CA ARG A 585 1.18 26.95 5.44
C ARG A 585 2.17 27.46 4.40
N ARG A 586 2.89 26.65 3.62
CA ARG A 586 3.90 27.21 2.67
C ARG A 586 4.04 26.53 1.31
N ILE A 587 3.70 25.25 1.16
CA ILE A 587 3.94 24.51 -0.09
C ILE A 587 2.61 24.22 -0.78
N PRO A 588 2.32 24.83 -1.95
CA PRO A 588 1.14 24.53 -2.74
C PRO A 588 0.96 23.02 -3.04
N GLU A 589 -0.29 22.60 -3.20
CA GLU A 589 -0.67 21.25 -3.65
C GLU A 589 0.18 20.81 -4.86
N GLY A 590 0.79 19.63 -4.80
CA GLY A 590 1.61 19.07 -5.89
C GLY A 590 3.05 19.61 -6.01
N GLN A 591 3.52 20.51 -5.14
CA GLN A 591 4.89 21.03 -5.16
C GLN A 591 5.84 20.39 -4.14
N LEU A 592 5.35 19.46 -3.31
CA LEU A 592 6.20 18.63 -2.46
C LEU A 592 6.99 17.63 -3.31
N ASP A 593 8.30 17.58 -3.15
CA ASP A 593 9.16 16.59 -3.81
C ASP A 593 8.81 15.19 -3.31
N ILE A 594 8.15 14.41 -4.15
CA ILE A 594 7.77 13.03 -3.88
C ILE A 594 8.01 12.14 -5.09
N SER A 595 8.15 10.85 -4.80
CA SER A 595 8.46 9.80 -5.77
C SER A 595 7.40 9.72 -6.88
N PHE A 596 6.14 9.98 -6.55
CA PHE A 596 5.00 9.70 -7.42
C PHE A 596 3.90 10.76 -7.30
N PRO A 597 4.01 11.94 -7.94
CA PRO A 597 2.98 12.96 -7.88
C PRO A 597 1.64 12.46 -8.44
N PRO A 598 0.52 12.62 -7.72
CA PRO A 598 -0.80 12.27 -8.24
C PRO A 598 -1.17 13.20 -9.39
N THR A 599 -1.62 12.64 -10.52
CA THR A 599 -1.82 13.42 -11.76
C THR A 599 -3.20 14.04 -11.89
N GLN A 600 -4.20 13.57 -11.12
CA GLN A 600 -5.59 14.04 -11.20
C GLN A 600 -6.29 13.93 -9.85
N LEU A 601 -6.24 14.99 -9.04
CA LEU A 601 -6.91 15.06 -7.74
C LEU A 601 -8.18 15.91 -7.77
N GLN A 602 -9.23 15.40 -7.15
CA GLN A 602 -10.42 16.17 -6.83
C GLN A 602 -10.07 17.19 -5.74
N LYS A 603 -10.12 18.48 -6.07
CA LYS A 603 -9.87 19.53 -5.07
C LYS A 603 -10.89 19.47 -3.93
N VAL A 604 -10.37 19.58 -2.71
CA VAL A 604 -11.13 19.68 -1.45
C VAL A 604 -10.75 20.97 -0.71
N LYS A 605 -11.69 21.53 0.05
CA LYS A 605 -11.42 22.67 0.93
C LYS A 605 -10.78 22.19 2.22
N VAL A 606 -9.49 22.44 2.38
CA VAL A 606 -8.69 22.04 3.53
C VAL A 606 -8.62 23.18 4.54
N GLY A 607 -8.77 22.87 5.82
CA GLY A 607 -8.40 23.78 6.90
C GLY A 607 -7.47 23.12 7.91
N VAL A 608 -6.98 23.92 8.84
CA VAL A 608 -6.01 23.51 9.86
C VAL A 608 -6.61 23.66 11.26
N LEU A 609 -6.30 22.74 12.15
CA LEU A 609 -6.42 22.94 13.60
C LEU A 609 -5.20 23.76 14.01
N ASP A 610 -5.39 25.07 14.13
CA ASP A 610 -4.30 25.96 14.55
C ASP A 610 -3.83 25.56 15.95
N ASP A 611 -2.51 25.43 16.11
CA ASP A 611 -1.92 25.29 17.43
C ASP A 611 -2.07 26.64 18.15
N PHE A 612 -2.98 26.69 19.11
CA PHE A 612 -3.21 27.87 19.95
C PHE A 612 -2.05 28.14 20.92
N ASN A 613 -1.04 27.27 20.99
CA ASN A 613 0.16 27.51 21.81
C ASN A 613 1.21 28.41 21.14
N LYS A 614 0.82 29.23 20.16
CA LYS A 614 1.71 30.24 19.57
C LYS A 614 1.74 31.53 20.39
#